data_AF-A0A7J5AN64-F1
#
_entry.id   AF-A0A7J5AN64-F1
#
_cell.length_a   1.000
_cell.length_b   1.000
_cell.length_c   1.000
_cell.angle_alpha   90.00
_cell.angle_beta   90.00
_cell.angle_gamma   90.00
#
_symmetry.space_group_name_H-M   'P 1'
#
loop_
_entity.id
_entity.type
_entity.pdbx_description
1 polymer ?
#
loop_
_entity_poly.entity_id
_entity_poly.type
_entity_poly.pdbx_seq_one_letter_code
_entity_poly.pdbx_strand_id
1 'polypeptide(L)'
;MGCEQWREVLSAQLDGEETAAERTAVAAHLAGCAGCRTWYDRATAVTRRARLSVAVAGDDRTDAILGALPAPAPRRRRERVVLTLRAVLGLVGALQLVLGLAQIGRGTASAHAHAATGGLMSGHLWHESAAWNVAVGAGFLFVAARRTPPTGLVPMLSAFVGMLALLSVNDLLTGRVDTARLVSHGFLLAGYVIVVALSRPGLRPDGPARRSRPDEPRWSLPADEPTEAPGLRLLPSPYPGSARVSDRRAA
;
A
#
# COMPACT_ATOMS: atom_id res chain seq x y z
N MET A 1 -42.59 9.68 0.74
CA MET A 1 -41.51 9.16 1.60
C MET A 1 -42.07 8.89 2.98
N GLY A 2 -41.79 7.73 3.54
CA GLY A 2 -42.18 7.39 4.92
C GLY A 2 -41.28 8.09 5.95
N CYS A 3 -41.67 8.05 7.22
CA CYS A 3 -40.86 8.62 8.30
C CYS A 3 -39.46 7.98 8.40
N GLU A 4 -39.30 6.72 7.99
CA GLU A 4 -37.99 6.05 8.03
C GLU A 4 -36.97 6.68 7.06
N GLN A 5 -37.38 7.00 5.82
CA GLN A 5 -36.50 7.72 4.88
C GLN A 5 -36.08 9.09 5.39
N TRP A 6 -36.96 9.80 6.09
CA TRP A 6 -36.60 11.07 6.69
C TRP A 6 -35.63 10.91 7.86
N ARG A 7 -35.71 9.82 8.62
CA ARG A 7 -34.73 9.52 9.68
C ARG A 7 -33.35 9.19 9.13
N GLU A 8 -33.26 8.55 7.96
CA GLU A 8 -31.97 8.34 7.27
C GLU A 8 -31.31 9.69 6.93
N VAL A 9 -32.07 10.62 6.34
CA VAL A 9 -31.58 11.97 6.03
C VAL A 9 -31.19 12.75 7.30
N LEU A 10 -31.99 12.66 8.36
CA LEU A 10 -31.67 13.28 9.64
C LEU A 10 -30.44 12.64 10.31
N SER A 11 -30.18 11.35 10.09
CA SER A 11 -28.95 10.69 10.54
C SER A 11 -27.74 11.22 9.78
N ALA A 12 -27.83 11.32 8.44
CA ALA A 12 -26.79 11.92 7.62
C ALA A 12 -26.47 13.36 8.06
N GLN A 13 -27.48 14.11 8.48
CA GLN A 13 -27.33 15.47 9.03
C GLN A 13 -26.53 15.52 10.34
N LEU A 14 -26.61 14.50 11.20
CA LEU A 14 -25.80 14.43 12.43
C LEU A 14 -24.31 14.19 12.14
N ASP A 15 -24.01 13.58 10.99
CA ASP A 15 -22.65 13.29 10.52
C ASP A 15 -22.11 14.36 9.57
N GLY A 16 -22.97 15.25 9.06
CA GLY A 16 -22.62 16.31 8.11
C GLY A 16 -22.53 15.85 6.66
N GLU A 17 -23.15 14.70 6.35
CA GLU A 17 -23.10 14.02 5.05
C GLU A 17 -24.32 14.32 4.16
N GLU A 18 -25.23 15.19 4.62
CA GLU A 18 -26.46 15.50 3.90
C GLU A 18 -26.25 16.57 2.80
N THR A 19 -26.96 16.43 1.69
CA THR A 19 -26.95 17.42 0.61
C THR A 19 -27.76 18.68 0.96
N ALA A 20 -27.51 19.79 0.26
CA ALA A 20 -28.27 21.02 0.44
C ALA A 20 -29.78 20.86 0.14
N ALA A 21 -30.12 20.01 -0.84
CA ALA A 21 -31.49 19.68 -1.18
C ALA A 21 -32.17 18.90 -0.05
N GLU A 22 -31.48 17.89 0.50
CA GLU A 22 -31.96 17.10 1.63
C GLU A 22 -32.16 17.93 2.90
N ARG A 23 -31.24 18.85 3.23
CA ARG A 23 -31.43 19.82 4.34
C ARG A 23 -32.74 20.58 4.24
N THR A 24 -33.07 21.05 3.04
CA THR A 24 -34.26 21.88 2.82
C THR A 24 -35.53 21.03 2.89
N ALA A 25 -35.49 19.84 2.28
CA ALA A 25 -36.60 18.90 2.24
C ALA A 25 -36.93 18.34 3.64
N VAL A 26 -35.91 18.04 4.45
CA VAL A 26 -36.09 17.50 5.81
C VAL A 26 -36.62 18.57 6.77
N ALA A 27 -36.23 19.84 6.60
CA ALA A 27 -36.77 20.96 7.38
C ALA A 27 -38.29 21.10 7.16
N ALA A 28 -38.75 20.96 5.92
CA ALA A 28 -40.18 20.96 5.60
C ALA A 28 -40.91 19.78 6.24
N HIS A 29 -40.30 18.59 6.27
CA HIS A 29 -40.88 17.44 6.96
C HIS A 29 -40.96 17.63 8.48
N LEU A 30 -39.91 18.18 9.10
CA LEU A 30 -39.88 18.48 10.52
C LEU A 30 -40.93 19.53 10.94
N ALA A 31 -41.38 20.42 10.05
CA ALA A 31 -42.51 21.31 10.31
C ALA A 31 -43.83 20.53 10.51
N GLY A 32 -44.05 19.45 9.75
CA GLY A 32 -45.29 18.67 9.77
C GLY A 32 -45.31 17.44 10.68
N CYS A 33 -44.14 16.88 11.06
CA CYS A 33 -44.07 15.60 11.77
C CYS A 33 -43.50 15.71 13.19
N ALA A 34 -44.37 15.58 14.20
CA ALA A 34 -43.94 15.55 15.60
C ALA A 34 -43.07 14.33 15.95
N GLY A 35 -43.35 13.17 15.36
CA GLY A 35 -42.59 11.94 15.60
C GLY A 35 -41.13 12.05 15.16
N CYS A 36 -40.87 12.64 14.00
CA CYS A 36 -39.50 12.87 13.50
C CYS A 36 -38.77 13.96 14.28
N ARG A 37 -39.46 15.01 14.76
CA ARG A 37 -38.87 16.00 15.68
C ARG A 37 -38.37 15.34 16.97
N THR A 38 -39.25 14.59 17.65
CA THR A 38 -38.89 13.90 18.90
C THR A 38 -37.78 12.87 18.69
N TRP A 39 -37.78 12.17 17.55
CA TRP A 39 -36.69 11.24 17.21
C TRP A 39 -35.36 11.99 17.04
N TYR A 40 -35.35 13.12 16.31
CA TYR A 40 -34.15 13.89 16.03
C TYR A 40 -33.55 14.51 17.29
N ASP A 41 -34.38 15.02 18.21
CA ASP A 41 -33.93 15.56 19.49
C ASP A 41 -33.22 14.48 20.33
N ARG A 42 -33.76 13.26 20.35
CA ARG A 42 -33.14 12.12 21.04
C ARG A 42 -31.83 11.71 20.39
N ALA A 43 -31.80 11.61 19.06
CA ALA A 43 -30.60 11.27 18.31
C ALA A 43 -29.47 12.29 18.55
N THR A 44 -29.79 13.58 18.45
CA THR A 44 -28.86 14.69 18.75
C THR A 44 -28.33 14.62 20.19
N ALA A 45 -29.18 14.28 21.16
CA ALA A 45 -28.77 14.15 22.55
C ALA A 45 -27.82 12.96 22.78
N VAL A 46 -27.99 11.85 22.05
CA VAL A 46 -27.07 10.70 22.10
C VAL A 46 -25.75 11.03 21.40
N THR A 47 -25.80 11.57 20.19
CA THR A 47 -24.61 11.99 19.43
C THR A 47 -23.77 12.99 20.23
N ARG A 48 -24.41 13.96 20.89
CA ARG A 48 -23.72 14.90 21.77
C ARG A 48 -23.04 14.19 22.95
N ARG A 49 -23.71 13.26 23.63
CA ARG A 49 -23.11 12.50 24.73
C ARG A 49 -21.93 11.64 24.27
N ALA A 50 -22.01 11.04 23.09
CA ALA A 50 -20.93 10.23 22.53
C ALA A 50 -19.72 11.08 22.08
N ARG A 51 -19.96 12.27 21.52
CA ARG A 51 -18.88 13.17 21.07
C ARG A 51 -18.24 13.96 22.21
N LEU A 52 -19.03 14.32 23.22
CA LEU A 52 -18.58 15.10 24.38
C LEU A 52 -18.33 14.24 25.62
N SER A 53 -18.47 12.92 25.54
CA SER A 53 -17.93 12.05 26.57
C SER A 53 -16.42 12.26 26.56
N VAL A 54 -15.93 13.00 27.55
CA VAL A 54 -14.54 13.02 27.92
C VAL A 54 -14.15 11.55 28.03
N ALA A 55 -13.26 11.10 27.15
CA ALA A 55 -12.65 9.80 27.31
C ALA A 55 -12.14 9.79 28.75
N VAL A 56 -12.72 8.93 29.59
CA VAL A 56 -12.20 8.70 30.94
C VAL A 56 -10.72 8.48 30.73
N ALA A 57 -9.90 9.35 31.34
CA ALA A 57 -8.45 9.29 31.22
C ALA A 57 -8.02 7.91 31.73
N GLY A 58 -7.99 6.92 30.84
CA GLY A 58 -7.34 5.66 31.07
C GLY A 58 -5.85 5.95 31.17
N ASP A 59 -5.12 5.08 31.86
CA ASP A 59 -3.67 5.16 31.94
C ASP A 59 -3.11 5.44 30.55
N ASP A 60 -2.27 6.47 30.42
CA ASP A 60 -1.61 6.75 29.16
C ASP A 60 -0.75 5.54 28.76
N ARG A 61 -1.20 4.80 27.74
CA ARG A 61 -0.48 3.63 27.19
C ARG A 61 0.39 4.00 26.00
N THR A 62 0.59 5.29 25.72
CA THR A 62 1.39 5.75 24.57
C THR A 62 2.78 5.12 24.59
N ASP A 63 3.47 5.15 25.74
CA ASP A 63 4.81 4.56 25.87
C ASP A 63 4.80 3.03 25.74
N ALA A 64 3.79 2.36 26.27
CA ALA A 64 3.66 0.90 26.13
C ALA A 64 3.42 0.48 24.67
N ILE A 65 2.64 1.27 23.92
CA ILE A 65 2.39 1.06 22.49
C ILE A 65 3.64 1.37 21.67
N LEU A 66 4.34 2.47 21.97
CA LEU A 66 5.57 2.85 21.28
C LEU A 66 6.71 1.86 21.57
N GLY A 67 6.80 1.35 22.80
CA GLY A 67 7.76 0.34 23.22
C GLY A 67 7.50 -1.05 22.60
N ALA A 68 6.25 -1.35 22.24
CA ALA A 68 5.89 -2.58 21.54
C ALA A 68 6.22 -2.55 20.04
N LEU A 69 6.56 -1.39 19.46
CA LEU A 69 6.95 -1.29 18.07
C LEU A 69 8.37 -1.84 17.87
N PRO A 70 8.61 -2.69 16.86
CA PRO A 70 9.95 -3.16 16.55
C PRO A 70 10.85 -1.96 16.22
N ALA A 71 12.05 -1.94 16.82
CA ALA A 71 13.02 -0.88 16.62
C ALA A 71 13.24 -0.66 15.10
N PRO A 72 13.10 0.57 14.59
CA PRO A 72 13.28 0.82 13.17
C PRO A 72 14.73 0.50 12.80
N ALA A 73 14.93 -0.50 11.93
CA ALA A 73 16.24 -0.78 11.38
C ALA A 73 16.83 0.49 10.72
N PRO A 74 18.14 0.74 10.84
CA PRO A 74 18.74 1.97 10.33
C PRO A 74 18.47 2.10 8.82
N ARG A 75 17.71 3.12 8.41
CA ARG A 75 17.28 3.38 7.02
C ARG A 75 18.43 3.24 6.01
N ARG A 76 19.62 3.74 6.37
CA ARG A 76 20.85 3.66 5.55
C ARG A 76 21.28 2.23 5.22
N ARG A 77 21.17 1.28 6.16
CA ARG A 77 21.53 -0.13 5.92
C ARG A 77 20.57 -0.75 4.91
N ARG A 78 19.29 -0.44 5.04
CA ARG A 78 18.23 -0.94 4.16
C ARG A 78 18.36 -0.38 2.74
N GLU A 79 18.63 0.90 2.59
CA GLU A 79 18.91 1.52 1.28
C GLU A 79 20.11 0.88 0.59
N ARG A 80 21.21 0.66 1.34
CA ARG A 80 22.38 -0.06 0.83
C ARG A 80 22.02 -1.48 0.38
N VAL A 81 21.29 -2.24 1.19
CA VAL A 81 20.86 -3.61 0.84
C VAL A 81 20.03 -3.59 -0.45
N VAL A 82 19.05 -2.69 -0.56
CA VAL A 82 18.20 -2.59 -1.76
C VAL A 82 19.02 -2.19 -2.99
N LEU A 83 19.96 -1.26 -2.85
CA LEU A 83 20.87 -0.87 -3.93
C LEU A 83 21.75 -2.04 -4.36
N THR A 84 22.31 -2.79 -3.41
CA THR A 84 23.13 -3.98 -3.71
C THR A 84 22.31 -5.06 -4.42
N LEU A 85 21.07 -5.32 -3.98
CA LEU A 85 20.19 -6.29 -4.63
C LEU A 85 19.87 -5.86 -6.07
N ARG A 86 19.59 -4.57 -6.31
CA ARG A 86 19.37 -4.04 -7.67
C ARG A 86 20.62 -4.14 -8.53
N ALA A 87 21.79 -3.84 -7.99
CA ALA A 87 23.05 -3.94 -8.72
C ALA A 87 23.36 -5.40 -9.11
N VAL A 88 23.20 -6.33 -8.17
CA VAL A 88 23.38 -7.77 -8.44
C VAL A 88 22.34 -8.27 -9.45
N LEU A 89 21.07 -7.88 -9.31
CA LEU A 89 20.04 -8.24 -10.28
C LEU A 89 20.34 -7.69 -11.68
N GLY A 90 20.85 -6.46 -11.76
CA GLY A 90 21.28 -5.84 -13.01
C GLY A 90 22.44 -6.61 -13.65
N LEU A 91 23.44 -7.02 -12.86
CA LEU A 91 24.55 -7.84 -13.33
C LEU A 91 24.08 -9.20 -13.84
N VAL A 92 23.24 -9.90 -13.06
CA VAL A 92 22.65 -11.20 -13.45
C VAL A 92 21.85 -11.05 -14.74
N GLY A 93 21.00 -10.02 -14.84
CA GLY A 93 20.23 -9.73 -16.05
C GLY A 93 21.09 -9.45 -17.27
N ALA A 94 22.17 -8.67 -17.11
CA ALA A 94 23.13 -8.39 -18.19
C ALA A 94 23.85 -9.66 -18.66
N LEU A 95 24.32 -10.50 -17.73
CA LEU A 95 24.95 -11.78 -18.07
C LEU A 95 23.97 -12.70 -18.81
N GLN A 96 22.74 -12.84 -18.33
CA GLN A 96 21.70 -13.66 -18.99
C GLN A 96 21.37 -13.14 -20.40
N LEU A 97 21.28 -11.82 -20.56
CA LEU A 97 21.03 -11.17 -21.84
C LEU A 97 22.16 -11.43 -22.84
N VAL A 98 23.42 -11.22 -22.43
CA VAL A 98 24.61 -11.47 -23.25
C VAL A 98 24.70 -12.95 -23.63
N LEU A 99 24.45 -13.86 -22.68
CA LEU A 99 24.41 -15.29 -22.96
C LEU A 99 23.32 -15.67 -23.96
N GLY A 100 22.12 -15.10 -23.83
CA GLY A 100 21.03 -15.31 -24.78
C GLY A 100 21.36 -14.79 -26.17
N LEU A 101 21.89 -13.58 -26.29
CA LEU A 101 22.34 -12.99 -27.56
C LEU A 101 23.47 -13.82 -28.20
N ALA A 102 24.43 -14.29 -27.40
CA ALA A 102 25.51 -15.16 -27.88
C ALA A 102 25.00 -16.53 -28.35
N GLN A 103 23.92 -17.07 -27.77
CA GLN A 103 23.27 -18.30 -28.25
C GLN A 103 22.61 -18.09 -29.62
N ILE A 104 21.95 -16.94 -29.82
CA ILE A 104 21.36 -16.58 -31.12
C ILE A 104 22.47 -16.46 -32.19
N GLY A 105 23.54 -15.71 -31.88
CA GLY A 105 24.64 -15.47 -32.83
C GLY A 105 25.49 -16.70 -33.15
N ARG A 106 25.63 -17.65 -32.21
CA ARG A 106 26.28 -18.94 -32.49
C ARG A 106 25.41 -19.88 -33.31
N GLY A 107 24.09 -19.84 -33.10
CA GLY A 107 23.13 -20.64 -33.87
C GLY A 107 23.16 -20.30 -35.37
N THR A 108 23.26 -19.01 -35.71
CA THR A 108 23.37 -18.55 -37.11
C THR A 108 24.70 -18.92 -37.75
N ALA A 109 25.81 -18.86 -37.00
CA ALA A 109 27.13 -19.30 -37.48
C ALA A 109 27.21 -20.82 -37.72
N SER A 110 26.57 -21.63 -36.87
CA SER A 110 26.53 -23.09 -37.00
C SER A 110 25.54 -23.60 -38.06
N ALA A 111 24.50 -22.83 -38.39
CA ALA A 111 23.50 -23.20 -39.40
C ALA A 111 24.08 -23.26 -40.82
N HIS A 112 25.17 -22.53 -41.09
CA HIS A 112 25.89 -22.60 -42.36
C HIS A 112 26.72 -23.89 -42.53
N ALA A 113 26.89 -24.72 -41.48
CA ALA A 113 27.75 -25.90 -41.51
C ALA A 113 27.00 -27.25 -41.54
N HIS A 114 25.71 -27.31 -41.19
CA HIS A 114 24.99 -28.59 -40.97
C HIS A 114 23.58 -28.65 -41.59
N ALA A 115 23.46 -28.33 -42.88
CA ALA A 115 22.21 -28.47 -43.64
C ALA A 115 21.85 -29.93 -44.02
N ALA A 116 22.32 -30.95 -43.29
CA ALA A 116 22.02 -32.35 -43.57
C ALA A 116 21.43 -33.07 -42.33
N THR A 117 20.14 -33.40 -42.46
CA THR A 117 19.46 -34.59 -41.90
C THR A 117 19.15 -34.72 -40.40
N GLY A 118 19.10 -33.64 -39.62
CA GLY A 118 18.47 -33.68 -38.27
C GLY A 118 18.23 -32.34 -37.54
N GLY A 119 18.63 -31.21 -38.14
CA GLY A 119 18.80 -29.93 -37.43
C GLY A 119 17.56 -29.05 -37.22
N LEU A 120 16.43 -29.31 -37.89
CA LEU A 120 15.28 -28.39 -37.84
C LEU A 120 14.58 -28.38 -36.47
N MET A 121 14.35 -29.55 -35.85
CA MET A 121 13.72 -29.65 -34.52
C MET A 121 14.62 -29.10 -33.40
N SER A 122 15.92 -29.42 -33.43
CA SER A 122 16.90 -28.89 -32.46
C SER A 122 17.15 -27.39 -32.62
N GLY A 123 17.07 -26.87 -33.84
CA GLY A 123 17.19 -25.44 -34.13
C GLY A 123 16.05 -24.62 -33.54
N HIS A 124 14.79 -25.06 -33.68
CA HIS A 124 13.64 -24.32 -33.13
C HIS A 124 13.66 -24.24 -31.59
N LEU A 125 13.94 -25.36 -30.91
CA LEU A 125 14.05 -25.40 -29.44
C LEU A 125 15.22 -24.54 -28.92
N TRP A 126 16.31 -24.47 -29.69
CA TRP A 126 17.46 -23.61 -29.37
C TRP A 126 17.09 -22.12 -29.44
N HIS A 127 16.45 -21.67 -30.52
CA HIS A 127 16.04 -20.28 -30.67
C HIS A 127 15.02 -19.86 -29.61
N GLU A 128 14.07 -20.75 -29.29
CA GLU A 128 13.10 -20.51 -28.22
C GLU A 128 13.79 -20.36 -26.85
N SER A 129 14.71 -21.26 -26.51
CA SER A 129 15.47 -21.16 -25.24
C SER A 129 16.35 -19.91 -25.16
N ALA A 130 16.91 -19.47 -26.28
CA ALA A 130 17.71 -18.25 -26.36
C ALA A 130 16.81 -17.00 -26.20
N ALA A 131 15.64 -16.98 -26.85
CA ALA A 131 14.65 -15.92 -26.70
C ALA A 131 14.17 -15.79 -25.25
N TRP A 132 13.92 -16.93 -24.57
CA TRP A 132 13.59 -16.94 -23.14
C TRP A 132 14.69 -16.34 -22.27
N ASN A 133 15.96 -16.69 -22.50
CA ASN A 133 17.09 -16.11 -21.77
C ASN A 133 17.20 -14.58 -21.97
N VAL A 134 17.01 -14.12 -23.21
CA VAL A 134 16.96 -12.68 -23.53
C VAL A 134 15.81 -11.99 -22.81
N ALA A 135 14.61 -12.56 -22.85
CA ALA A 135 13.42 -11.98 -22.23
C ALA A 135 13.55 -11.90 -20.70
N VAL A 136 14.03 -12.96 -20.05
CA VAL A 136 14.25 -12.98 -18.60
C VAL A 136 15.36 -12.00 -18.20
N GLY A 137 16.48 -11.96 -18.95
CA GLY A 137 17.56 -11.00 -18.73
C GLY A 137 17.08 -9.55 -18.84
N ALA A 138 16.30 -9.23 -19.88
CA ALA A 138 15.67 -7.92 -20.04
C ALA A 138 14.69 -7.60 -18.90
N GLY A 139 13.89 -8.57 -18.46
CA GLY A 139 13.00 -8.44 -17.31
C GLY A 139 13.74 -8.11 -16.01
N PHE A 140 14.87 -8.77 -15.74
CA PHE A 140 15.71 -8.46 -14.58
C PHE A 140 16.36 -7.08 -14.66
N LEU A 141 16.87 -6.68 -15.82
CA LEU A 141 17.39 -5.31 -16.03
C LEU A 141 16.32 -4.25 -15.80
N PHE A 142 15.11 -4.50 -16.31
CA PHE A 142 13.96 -3.63 -16.12
C PHE A 142 13.57 -3.50 -14.64
N VAL A 143 13.53 -4.61 -13.89
CA VAL A 143 13.28 -4.58 -12.44
C VAL A 143 14.40 -3.87 -11.69
N ALA A 144 15.66 -4.07 -12.08
CA ALA A 144 16.81 -3.39 -11.47
C ALA A 144 16.76 -1.87 -11.67
N ALA A 145 16.31 -1.40 -12.84
CA ALA A 145 16.16 0.02 -13.15
C ALA A 145 14.92 0.68 -12.52
N ARG A 146 13.88 -0.11 -12.18
CA ARG A 146 12.63 0.41 -11.63
C ARG A 146 12.69 0.71 -10.14
N ARG A 147 12.01 1.80 -9.76
CA ARG A 147 11.83 2.21 -8.36
C ARG A 147 10.64 1.53 -7.69
N THR A 148 9.64 1.13 -8.47
CA THR A 148 8.42 0.46 -7.98
C THR A 148 8.62 -1.04 -7.75
N PRO A 149 7.85 -1.68 -6.86
CA PRO A 149 7.98 -3.11 -6.58
C PRO A 149 7.55 -3.97 -7.79
N PRO A 150 8.23 -5.10 -8.06
CA PRO A 150 7.97 -5.95 -9.22
C PRO A 150 6.79 -6.91 -9.01
N THR A 151 5.67 -6.45 -8.46
CA THR A 151 4.54 -7.32 -8.04
C THR A 151 3.92 -8.10 -9.19
N GLY A 152 3.83 -7.52 -10.39
CA GLY A 152 3.26 -8.22 -11.56
C GLY A 152 4.15 -9.33 -12.14
N LEU A 153 5.46 -9.27 -11.91
CA LEU A 153 6.42 -10.22 -12.50
C LEU A 153 6.55 -11.50 -11.66
N VAL A 154 6.30 -11.41 -10.35
CA VAL A 154 6.53 -12.51 -9.39
C VAL A 154 5.69 -13.75 -9.70
N PRO A 155 4.36 -13.70 -9.94
CA PRO A 155 3.57 -14.90 -10.21
C PRO A 155 4.04 -15.63 -11.49
N MET A 156 4.28 -14.86 -12.56
CA MET A 156 4.77 -15.39 -13.83
C MET A 156 6.13 -16.07 -13.67
N LEU A 157 7.11 -15.39 -13.05
CA LEU A 157 8.43 -15.99 -12.79
C LEU A 157 8.35 -17.19 -11.85
N SER A 158 7.44 -17.20 -10.88
CA SER A 158 7.28 -18.33 -9.94
C SER A 158 6.80 -19.58 -10.67
N ALA A 159 5.80 -19.43 -11.54
CA ALA A 159 5.32 -20.55 -12.37
C ALA A 159 6.43 -21.07 -13.29
N PHE A 160 7.17 -20.15 -13.93
CA PHE A 160 8.30 -20.48 -14.79
C PHE A 160 9.41 -21.23 -14.04
N VAL A 161 9.86 -20.70 -12.91
CA VAL A 161 10.91 -21.33 -12.06
C VAL A 161 10.44 -22.68 -11.51
N GLY A 162 9.18 -22.79 -11.10
CA GLY A 162 8.60 -24.04 -10.63
C GLY A 162 8.64 -25.13 -11.70
N MET A 163 8.22 -24.80 -12.93
CA MET A 163 8.29 -25.74 -14.04
C MET A 163 9.73 -26.08 -14.41
N LEU A 164 10.63 -25.10 -14.45
CA LEU A 164 12.04 -25.30 -14.74
C LEU A 164 12.73 -26.22 -13.71
N ALA A 165 12.37 -26.09 -12.44
CA ALA A 165 12.87 -26.94 -11.37
C ALA A 165 12.40 -28.39 -11.54
N LEU A 166 11.12 -28.61 -11.87
CA LEU A 166 10.58 -29.95 -12.14
C LEU A 166 11.31 -30.63 -13.31
N LEU A 167 11.50 -29.90 -14.42
CA LEU A 167 12.25 -30.41 -15.58
C LEU A 167 13.71 -30.70 -15.23
N SER A 168 14.36 -29.82 -14.47
CA SER A 168 15.76 -30.01 -14.06
C SER A 168 15.93 -31.24 -13.16
N VAL A 169 15.00 -31.47 -12.23
CA VAL A 169 14.99 -32.68 -11.39
C VAL A 169 14.80 -33.93 -12.25
N ASN A 170 13.92 -33.90 -13.24
CA ASN A 170 13.76 -35.00 -14.19
C ASN A 170 15.03 -35.27 -15.00
N ASP A 171 15.73 -34.23 -15.47
CA ASP A 171 16.99 -34.37 -16.20
C ASP A 171 18.10 -34.96 -15.31
N LEU A 172 18.17 -34.56 -14.05
CA LEU A 172 19.06 -35.13 -13.03
C LEU A 172 18.77 -36.62 -12.81
N LEU A 173 17.50 -37.01 -12.63
CA LEU A 173 17.10 -38.40 -12.42
C LEU A 173 17.35 -39.30 -13.63
N THR A 174 17.29 -38.74 -14.84
CA THR A 174 17.54 -39.46 -16.09
C THR A 174 19.01 -39.40 -16.54
N GLY A 175 19.89 -38.76 -15.77
CA GLY A 175 21.32 -38.63 -16.06
C GLY A 175 21.64 -37.71 -17.25
N ARG A 176 20.71 -36.86 -17.68
CA ARG A 176 20.85 -35.98 -18.85
C ARG A 176 21.21 -34.54 -18.45
N VAL A 177 22.29 -34.37 -17.69
CA VAL A 177 22.69 -33.05 -17.18
C VAL A 177 23.70 -32.38 -18.09
N ASP A 178 23.29 -31.29 -18.73
CA ASP A 178 24.20 -30.37 -19.42
C ASP A 178 24.70 -29.29 -18.44
N THR A 179 26.01 -29.16 -18.31
CA THR A 179 26.64 -28.24 -17.35
C THR A 179 26.39 -26.77 -17.69
N ALA A 180 26.34 -26.40 -18.97
CA ALA A 180 26.05 -25.04 -19.41
C ALA A 180 24.58 -24.67 -19.14
N ARG A 181 23.66 -25.63 -19.30
CA ARG A 181 22.25 -25.48 -18.94
C ARG A 181 22.04 -25.31 -17.43
N LEU A 182 22.77 -26.08 -16.62
CA LEU A 182 22.67 -25.98 -15.17
C LEU A 182 23.14 -24.59 -14.66
N VAL A 183 24.23 -24.06 -15.23
CA VAL A 183 24.73 -22.73 -14.90
C VAL A 183 23.73 -21.62 -15.27
N SER A 184 23.10 -21.70 -16.45
CA SER A 184 22.09 -20.70 -16.86
C SER A 184 20.82 -20.74 -15.99
N HIS A 185 20.40 -21.93 -15.55
CA HIS A 185 19.30 -22.08 -14.58
C HIS A 185 19.67 -21.48 -13.22
N GLY A 186 20.93 -21.59 -12.79
CA GLY A 186 21.44 -20.98 -11.56
C GLY A 186 21.32 -19.45 -11.55
N PHE A 187 21.69 -18.80 -12.66
CA PHE A 187 21.53 -17.35 -12.81
C PHE A 187 20.05 -16.93 -12.73
N LEU A 188 19.17 -17.68 -13.39
CA LEU A 188 17.74 -17.42 -13.38
C LEU A 188 17.14 -17.55 -11.98
N LEU A 189 17.50 -18.61 -11.25
CA LEU A 189 17.06 -18.83 -9.87
C LEU A 189 17.56 -17.72 -8.95
N ALA A 190 18.82 -17.30 -9.08
CA ALA A 190 19.38 -16.20 -8.30
C ALA A 190 18.62 -14.89 -8.56
N GLY A 191 18.37 -14.55 -9.83
CA GLY A 191 17.58 -13.37 -10.21
C GLY A 191 16.14 -13.43 -9.65
N TYR A 192 15.49 -14.60 -9.73
CA TYR A 192 14.15 -14.80 -9.15
C TYR A 192 14.12 -14.57 -7.63
N VAL A 193 15.08 -15.15 -6.89
CA VAL A 193 15.18 -14.95 -5.43
C VAL A 193 15.35 -13.48 -5.08
N ILE A 194 16.16 -12.74 -5.86
CA ILE A 194 16.34 -11.30 -5.66
C ILE A 194 15.04 -10.53 -5.95
N VAL A 195 14.30 -10.88 -7.01
CA VAL A 195 12.99 -10.27 -7.32
C VAL A 195 11.99 -10.52 -6.20
N VAL A 196 11.94 -11.73 -5.64
CA VAL A 196 11.11 -12.08 -4.46
C VAL A 196 11.56 -11.31 -3.22
N ALA A 197 12.86 -11.12 -3.00
CA ALA A 197 13.35 -10.30 -1.90
C ALA A 197 12.88 -8.84 -2.07
N LEU A 198 13.06 -8.24 -3.25
CA LEU A 198 12.66 -6.87 -3.56
C LEU A 198 11.14 -6.64 -3.51
N SER A 199 10.31 -7.69 -3.64
CA SER A 199 8.85 -7.58 -3.50
C SER A 199 8.38 -7.50 -2.05
N ARG A 200 9.24 -7.86 -1.06
CA ARG A 200 8.87 -7.87 0.35
C ARG A 200 8.61 -6.45 0.91
N PRO A 201 7.54 -6.23 1.69
CA PRO A 201 7.23 -4.93 2.29
C PRO A 201 8.38 -4.34 3.11
N GLY A 202 9.11 -5.22 3.80
CA GLY A 202 10.28 -4.87 4.62
C GLY A 202 11.44 -4.24 3.85
N LEU A 203 11.48 -4.27 2.51
CA LEU A 203 12.55 -3.68 1.69
C LEU A 203 12.09 -2.49 0.82
N ARG A 204 10.82 -2.07 0.88
CA ARG A 204 10.27 -0.88 0.17
C ARG A 204 10.88 0.45 0.64
N PRO A 205 11.78 1.11 -0.11
CA PRO A 205 12.41 2.37 0.31
C PRO A 205 11.36 3.45 0.60
N ASP A 206 10.29 3.47 -0.19
CA ASP A 206 9.24 4.49 -0.23
C ASP A 206 8.02 4.17 0.65
N GLY A 207 8.20 3.47 1.77
CA GLY A 207 7.16 3.47 2.82
C GLY A 207 6.81 4.93 3.15
N PRO A 208 5.53 5.26 3.47
CA PRO A 208 5.08 6.65 3.58
C PRO A 208 6.13 7.42 4.36
N ALA A 209 6.72 8.42 3.69
CA ALA A 209 7.74 9.22 4.31
C ALA A 209 7.11 9.88 5.53
N ARG A 210 7.28 9.27 6.71
CA ARG A 210 7.40 10.03 7.96
C ARG A 210 8.61 10.91 7.70
N ARG A 211 8.35 12.06 7.07
CA ARG A 211 9.19 13.24 7.23
C ARG A 211 9.25 13.37 8.73
N SER A 212 10.35 12.93 9.32
CA SER A 212 10.77 13.39 10.63
C SER A 212 10.98 14.89 10.46
N ARG A 213 9.87 15.63 10.46
CA ARG A 213 9.88 17.00 10.93
C ARG A 213 10.45 16.88 12.35
N PRO A 214 11.44 17.69 12.73
CA PRO A 214 11.83 17.77 14.13
C PRO A 214 10.54 17.90 14.95
N ASP A 215 10.39 17.08 15.99
CA ASP A 215 9.33 17.17 17.02
C ASP A 215 9.52 18.47 17.83
N GLU A 216 9.57 19.60 17.14
CA GLU A 216 9.23 20.86 17.76
C GLU A 216 7.75 21.09 17.44
N PRO A 217 6.85 20.92 18.42
CA PRO A 217 5.51 21.44 18.29
C PRO A 217 5.65 22.96 18.14
N ARG A 218 5.58 23.44 16.90
CA ARG A 218 5.53 24.88 16.57
C ARG A 218 4.27 25.58 17.09
N TRP A 219 3.45 24.87 17.84
CA TRP A 219 2.32 25.37 18.59
C TRP A 219 2.69 25.36 20.08
N SER A 220 3.35 26.43 20.52
CA SER A 220 3.29 26.84 21.92
C SER A 220 2.05 27.71 22.07
N LEU A 221 1.05 27.21 22.80
CA LEU A 221 0.06 28.09 23.42
C LEU A 221 0.77 28.72 24.62
N PRO A 222 0.92 30.06 24.68
CA PRO A 222 1.40 30.72 25.89
C PRO A 222 0.37 30.41 27.00
N ALA A 223 0.70 29.49 27.90
CA ALA A 223 -0.22 29.05 28.95
C ALA A 223 -0.22 29.99 30.17
N ASP A 224 0.58 31.06 30.17
CA ASP A 224 0.78 31.93 31.33
C ASP A 224 0.41 33.41 31.12
N GLU A 225 -0.34 33.76 30.06
CA GLU A 225 -1.03 35.05 30.11
C GLU A 225 -2.37 34.88 30.85
N PRO A 226 -2.58 35.60 31.99
CA PRO A 226 -3.89 35.66 32.61
C PRO A 226 -4.86 36.26 31.59
N THR A 227 -5.63 35.39 30.95
CA THR A 227 -6.64 35.79 29.97
C THR A 227 -7.70 36.55 30.73
N GLU A 228 -7.67 37.88 30.64
CA GLU A 228 -8.80 38.71 31.02
C GLU A 228 -10.00 38.20 30.22
N ALA A 229 -10.98 37.62 30.92
CA ALA A 229 -12.11 36.99 30.28
C ALA A 229 -12.80 38.02 29.37
N PRO A 230 -12.80 37.84 28.04
CA PRO A 230 -13.47 38.78 27.17
C PRO A 230 -14.95 38.77 27.55
N GLY A 231 -15.46 39.94 27.95
CA GLY A 231 -16.85 40.10 28.34
C GLY A 231 -17.76 39.57 27.23
N LEU A 232 -18.37 38.41 27.45
CA LEU A 232 -19.29 37.79 26.52
C LEU A 232 -20.51 38.72 26.38
N ARG A 233 -20.54 39.51 25.31
CA ARG A 233 -21.70 40.31 24.97
C ARG A 233 -22.73 39.39 24.31
N LEU A 234 -23.72 38.96 25.10
CA LEU A 234 -24.87 38.22 24.58
C LEU A 234 -25.59 39.07 23.53
N LEU A 235 -25.48 38.69 22.26
CA LEU A 235 -26.30 39.26 21.19
C LEU A 235 -27.72 38.69 21.30
N PRO A 236 -28.76 39.52 21.16
CA PRO A 236 -30.14 39.03 21.10
C PRO A 236 -30.28 37.98 19.99
N SER A 237 -30.83 36.82 20.32
CA SER A 237 -31.16 35.79 19.33
C SER A 237 -32.17 36.34 18.32
N PRO A 238 -31.97 36.17 17.00
CA PRO A 238 -32.93 36.60 15.97
C PRO A 238 -34.22 35.74 15.94
N TYR A 239 -34.34 34.73 16.80
CA TYR A 239 -35.51 33.84 16.87
C TYR A 239 -36.26 34.01 18.21
N PRO A 240 -37.62 34.04 18.20
CA PRO A 240 -38.42 34.15 19.41
C PRO A 240 -38.43 32.80 20.15
N GLY A 241 -37.39 32.56 20.95
CA GLY A 241 -37.28 31.41 21.84
C GLY A 241 -36.34 31.75 22.99
N SER A 242 -36.89 32.21 24.11
CA SER A 242 -36.09 32.50 25.30
C SER A 242 -35.89 31.23 26.12
N ALA A 243 -34.67 30.70 26.15
CA ALA A 243 -34.27 29.74 27.16
C ALA A 243 -34.14 30.49 28.50
N ARG A 244 -35.14 30.35 29.38
CA ARG A 244 -35.04 30.84 30.76
C ARG A 244 -34.29 29.80 31.59
N VAL A 245 -33.05 30.11 31.95
CA VAL A 245 -32.34 29.37 32.99
C VAL A 245 -32.74 30.00 34.33
N SER A 246 -33.48 29.26 35.14
CA SER A 246 -33.73 29.61 36.54
C SER A 246 -32.54 29.10 37.35
N ASP A 247 -31.59 29.98 37.68
CA ASP A 247 -30.57 29.68 38.67
C ASP A 247 -31.21 29.55 40.06
N ARG A 248 -31.53 28.31 40.45
CA ARG A 248 -31.70 27.98 41.87
C ARG A 248 -30.31 27.92 42.47
N ARG A 249 -29.89 29.01 43.13
CA ARG A 249 -28.78 28.95 44.09
C ARG A 249 -29.20 27.98 45.20
N ALA A 250 -28.42 26.91 45.36
CA ALA A 250 -28.46 26.09 46.57
C ALA A 250 -27.99 26.97 47.74
N ALA A 251 -28.83 27.05 48.77
CA ALA A 251 -28.45 27.50 50.10
C ALA A 251 -27.83 26.31 50.86
#